data_AF-A0A2I0T6L2-F1
#
_entry.id   AF-A0A2I0T6L2-F1
#
_cell.length_a   1.000
_cell.length_b   1.000
_cell.length_c   1.000
_cell.angle_alpha   90.00
_cell.angle_beta   90.00
_cell.angle_gamma   90.00
#
_symmetry.space_group_name_H-M   'P 1'
#
loop_
_entity.id
_entity.type
_entity.pdbx_description
1 polymer ?
#
loop_
_entity_poly.entity_id
_entity_poly.type
_entity_poly.pdbx_seq_one_letter_code
_entity_poly.pdbx_strand_id
1 'polypeptide(L)'
;MADVGTICNPERSCAIVEDDGLQAAFTVAHELGHVFNMLHDNSQPCRELNSHSGATRRVMAPVLSSLEPGQMWSPCSARFITDFLDNGHGRTRHGGVPPPEWLRLPSALPGSVYPLLRQCQLAFGPDSRHCGDLQPPCAALWCTGHVGGRPVCQTKHFPWADGTPCAPGSVCMEGLCVGAGRVQELTVSPGAGGMVGGGGVHPPALV
;
A
#
# COMPACT_ATOMS: atom_id res chain seq x y z
N MET A 1 -6.15 -10.24 7.33
CA MET A 1 -6.12 -11.68 7.04
C MET A 1 -6.75 -11.97 5.69
N ALA A 2 -6.10 -12.81 4.89
CA ALA A 2 -6.61 -13.32 3.63
C ALA A 2 -6.10 -14.74 3.38
N ASP A 3 -6.82 -15.49 2.55
CA ASP A 3 -6.34 -16.75 2.00
C ASP A 3 -5.29 -16.51 0.91
N VAL A 4 -4.33 -17.42 0.77
CA VAL A 4 -3.27 -17.32 -0.22
C VAL A 4 -3.71 -17.88 -1.57
N GLY A 5 -3.59 -17.08 -2.63
CA GLY A 5 -3.77 -17.52 -4.03
C GLY A 5 -5.22 -17.78 -4.43
N THR A 6 -6.16 -17.02 -3.90
CA THR A 6 -7.60 -17.26 -4.06
C THR A 6 -8.33 -16.24 -4.92
N ILE A 7 -7.67 -15.29 -5.58
CA ILE A 7 -8.31 -14.18 -6.34
C ILE A 7 -9.43 -14.62 -7.31
N CYS A 8 -9.33 -15.82 -7.90
CA CYS A 8 -10.32 -16.38 -8.84
C CYS A 8 -11.18 -17.49 -8.24
N ASN A 9 -11.09 -17.75 -6.94
CA ASN A 9 -11.95 -18.68 -6.22
C ASN A 9 -13.11 -17.88 -5.56
N PRO A 10 -14.35 -18.01 -6.06
CA PRO A 10 -15.47 -17.20 -5.57
C PRO A 10 -15.83 -17.45 -4.10
N GLU A 11 -15.48 -18.62 -3.54
CA GLU A 11 -15.77 -18.96 -2.14
C GLU A 11 -14.70 -18.44 -1.18
N ARG A 12 -13.51 -18.07 -1.69
CA ARG A 12 -12.33 -17.75 -0.88
C ARG A 12 -11.61 -16.46 -1.27
N SER A 13 -12.06 -15.77 -2.32
CA SER A 13 -11.52 -14.48 -2.76
C SER A 13 -12.01 -13.35 -1.85
N CYS A 14 -11.53 -13.33 -0.62
CA CYS A 14 -11.88 -12.30 0.36
C CYS A 14 -10.69 -11.96 1.26
N ALA A 15 -10.77 -10.79 1.89
CA ALA A 15 -9.81 -10.32 2.89
C ALA A 15 -10.55 -9.59 4.01
N ILE A 16 -10.01 -9.67 5.22
CA ILE A 16 -10.47 -8.95 6.41
C ILE A 16 -9.36 -8.01 6.84
N VAL A 17 -9.70 -6.73 7.00
CA VAL A 17 -8.77 -5.68 7.43
C VAL A 17 -9.36 -5.00 8.66
N GLU A 18 -8.56 -4.90 9.72
CA GLU A 18 -8.88 -4.03 10.85
C GLU A 18 -8.56 -2.59 10.45
N ASP A 19 -9.59 -1.73 10.44
CA ASP A 19 -9.38 -0.29 10.20
C ASP A 19 -8.76 0.34 11.43
N ASP A 20 -7.67 1.03 11.19
CA ASP A 20 -6.80 1.50 12.24
C ASP A 20 -6.23 2.89 11.91
N GLY A 21 -6.72 3.53 10.84
CA GLY A 21 -6.26 4.80 10.29
C GLY A 21 -6.00 4.73 8.78
N LEU A 22 -5.45 5.81 8.19
CA LEU A 22 -5.13 5.81 6.75
C LEU A 22 -4.10 4.74 6.37
N GLN A 23 -3.24 4.33 7.30
CA GLN A 23 -2.27 3.27 7.09
C GLN A 23 -2.91 1.88 6.87
N ALA A 24 -4.19 1.70 7.18
CA ALA A 24 -4.92 0.48 6.84
C ALA A 24 -4.88 0.20 5.33
N ALA A 25 -4.64 1.20 4.49
CA ALA A 25 -4.37 1.02 3.06
C ALA A 25 -3.18 0.09 2.77
N PHE A 26 -2.12 0.13 3.58
CA PHE A 26 -0.99 -0.80 3.46
C PHE A 26 -1.36 -2.20 3.93
N THR A 27 -2.21 -2.33 4.94
CA THR A 27 -2.79 -3.61 5.36
C THR A 27 -3.66 -4.19 4.23
N VAL A 28 -4.53 -3.38 3.61
CA VAL A 28 -5.30 -3.79 2.42
C VAL A 28 -4.38 -4.31 1.31
N ALA A 29 -3.30 -3.58 1.00
CA ALA A 29 -2.33 -4.01 -0.01
C ALA A 29 -1.65 -5.32 0.36
N HIS A 30 -1.26 -5.51 1.62
CA HIS A 30 -0.66 -6.74 2.14
C HIS A 30 -1.59 -7.95 1.97
N GLU A 31 -2.84 -7.81 2.40
CA GLU A 31 -3.82 -8.90 2.30
C GLU A 31 -4.19 -9.20 0.85
N LEU A 32 -4.29 -8.18 -0.01
CA LEU A 32 -4.44 -8.39 -1.45
C LEU A 32 -3.24 -9.12 -2.05
N GLY A 33 -2.02 -8.85 -1.58
CA GLY A 33 -0.83 -9.60 -1.93
C GLY A 33 -0.99 -11.10 -1.66
N HIS A 34 -1.51 -11.49 -0.50
CA HIS A 34 -1.85 -12.89 -0.20
C HIS A 34 -2.88 -13.45 -1.18
N VAL A 35 -3.96 -12.72 -1.46
CA VAL A 35 -4.97 -13.15 -2.45
C VAL A 35 -4.35 -13.39 -3.84
N PHE A 36 -3.30 -12.64 -4.19
CA PHE A 36 -2.43 -12.82 -5.39
C PHE A 36 -1.27 -13.81 -5.20
N ASN A 37 -1.39 -14.73 -4.24
CA ASN A 37 -0.44 -15.82 -3.98
C ASN A 37 0.93 -15.37 -3.44
N MET A 38 1.10 -14.12 -3.01
CA MET A 38 2.34 -13.67 -2.37
C MET A 38 2.47 -14.27 -0.96
N LEU A 39 3.69 -14.61 -0.59
CA LEU A 39 4.06 -15.06 0.76
C LEU A 39 4.72 -13.93 1.55
N HIS A 40 4.82 -14.10 2.87
CA HIS A 40 5.64 -13.21 3.69
C HIS A 40 7.11 -13.25 3.26
N ASP A 41 7.78 -12.11 3.30
CA ASP A 41 9.16 -11.96 2.86
C ASP A 41 10.20 -12.76 3.68
N ASN A 42 9.85 -13.17 4.90
CA ASN A 42 10.69 -14.00 5.75
C ASN A 42 10.43 -15.52 5.58
N SER A 43 9.46 -15.91 4.74
CA SER A 43 9.15 -17.31 4.46
C SER A 43 10.32 -17.99 3.74
N GLN A 44 10.45 -19.31 3.90
CA GLN A 44 11.57 -20.07 3.34
C GLN A 44 11.73 -19.86 1.81
N PRO A 45 10.66 -19.86 0.98
CA PRO A 45 10.78 -19.60 -0.46
C PRO A 45 11.29 -18.18 -0.79
N CYS A 46 11.04 -17.20 0.09
CA CYS A 46 11.45 -15.82 -0.13
C CYS A 46 12.89 -15.52 0.29
N ARG A 47 13.52 -16.34 1.15
CA ARG A 47 14.86 -16.05 1.68
C ARG A 47 15.91 -15.92 0.57
N GLU A 48 15.89 -16.82 -0.41
CA GLU A 48 16.84 -16.79 -1.51
C GLU A 48 16.52 -15.67 -2.51
N LEU A 49 15.24 -15.50 -2.86
CA LEU A 49 14.79 -14.46 -3.80
C LEU A 49 15.09 -13.04 -3.29
N ASN A 50 15.02 -12.83 -1.97
CA ASN A 50 15.28 -11.54 -1.33
C ASN A 50 16.73 -11.38 -0.84
N SER A 51 17.60 -12.37 -1.04
CA SER A 51 18.97 -12.39 -0.47
C SER A 51 19.84 -11.18 -0.84
N HIS A 52 19.58 -10.57 -2.00
CA HIS A 52 20.32 -9.43 -2.52
C HIS A 52 19.61 -8.08 -2.29
N SER A 53 18.44 -8.09 -1.65
CA SER A 53 17.56 -6.91 -1.53
C SER A 53 17.83 -6.02 -0.32
N GLY A 54 18.86 -6.34 0.48
CA GLY A 54 19.13 -5.68 1.76
C GLY A 54 17.99 -5.87 2.78
N ALA A 55 18.19 -5.38 4.00
CA ALA A 55 17.19 -5.43 5.06
C ALA A 55 16.15 -4.29 4.94
N THR A 56 15.43 -4.25 3.81
CA THR A 56 14.44 -3.22 3.51
C THR A 56 13.03 -3.69 3.88
N ARG A 57 12.21 -2.80 4.47
CA ARG A 57 10.82 -3.13 4.84
C ARG A 57 9.91 -3.02 3.63
N ARG A 58 9.17 -4.08 3.33
CA ARG A 58 8.30 -4.22 2.16
C ARG A 58 6.87 -4.53 2.58
N VAL A 59 5.92 -4.40 1.67
CA VAL A 59 4.49 -4.62 1.92
C VAL A 59 4.24 -6.02 2.49
N MET A 60 4.92 -7.06 1.99
CA MET A 60 4.76 -8.44 2.46
C MET A 60 5.66 -8.81 3.66
N ALA A 61 6.23 -7.83 4.37
CA ALA A 61 6.86 -8.10 5.65
C ALA A 61 5.81 -8.62 6.66
N PRO A 62 6.14 -9.62 7.49
CA PRO A 62 5.19 -10.21 8.45
C PRO A 62 4.77 -9.24 9.58
N VAL A 63 5.52 -8.16 9.75
CA VAL A 63 5.21 -7.06 10.67
C VAL A 63 5.26 -5.77 9.88
N LEU A 64 4.08 -5.18 9.66
CA LEU A 64 3.94 -3.95 8.91
C LEU A 64 4.42 -2.76 9.75
N SER A 65 5.24 -1.90 9.16
CA SER A 65 5.75 -0.67 9.75
C SER A 65 6.04 0.32 8.62
N SER A 66 6.62 1.49 8.91
CA SER A 66 7.01 2.44 7.86
C SER A 66 7.78 1.74 6.73
N LEU A 67 7.23 1.84 5.53
CA LEU A 67 7.78 1.26 4.31
C LEU A 67 8.79 2.22 3.70
N GLU A 68 9.88 1.68 3.16
CA GLU A 68 10.84 2.50 2.47
C GLU A 68 10.31 2.92 1.09
N PRO A 69 10.39 4.21 0.75
CA PRO A 69 9.91 4.70 -0.53
C PRO A 69 10.65 4.14 -1.74
N GLY A 70 10.01 4.19 -2.91
CA GLY A 70 10.59 3.76 -4.18
C GLY A 70 10.67 2.25 -4.40
N GLN A 71 10.53 1.42 -3.36
CA GLN A 71 10.56 -0.03 -3.53
C GLN A 71 9.65 -0.76 -2.52
N MET A 72 8.34 -0.61 -2.68
CA MET A 72 7.34 -1.17 -1.75
C MET A 72 7.23 -2.70 -1.79
N TRP A 73 7.46 -3.33 -2.95
CA TRP A 73 7.34 -4.79 -3.13
C TRP A 73 8.73 -5.45 -3.20
N SER A 74 8.87 -6.68 -2.72
CA SER A 74 10.14 -7.43 -2.80
C SER A 74 10.27 -8.20 -4.12
N PRO A 75 11.48 -8.65 -4.51
CA PRO A 75 11.65 -9.59 -5.61
C PRO A 75 10.86 -10.89 -5.42
N CYS A 76 10.75 -11.39 -4.18
CA CYS A 76 9.89 -12.54 -3.89
C CYS A 76 8.42 -12.26 -4.24
N SER A 77 7.86 -11.14 -3.75
CA SER A 77 6.48 -10.75 -4.03
C SER A 77 6.22 -10.65 -5.54
N ALA A 78 7.11 -9.98 -6.27
CA ALA A 78 7.02 -9.84 -7.72
C ALA A 78 7.07 -11.19 -8.44
N ARG A 79 7.95 -12.11 -8.00
CA ARG A 79 8.05 -13.45 -8.57
C ARG A 79 6.79 -14.26 -8.37
N PHE A 80 6.23 -14.28 -7.16
CA PHE A 80 5.05 -15.09 -6.84
C PHE A 80 3.81 -14.65 -7.63
N ILE A 81 3.55 -13.35 -7.74
CA ILE A 81 2.42 -12.87 -8.55
C ILE A 81 2.64 -13.15 -10.04
N THR A 82 3.87 -13.02 -10.55
CA THR A 82 4.19 -13.31 -11.95
C THR A 82 3.92 -14.78 -12.27
N ASP A 83 4.50 -15.70 -11.50
CA ASP A 83 4.29 -17.14 -11.70
C ASP A 83 2.80 -17.51 -11.56
N PHE A 84 2.09 -16.91 -10.60
CA PHE A 84 0.67 -17.16 -10.38
C PHE A 84 -0.20 -16.76 -11.59
N LEU A 85 0.06 -15.58 -12.16
CA LEU A 85 -0.66 -15.09 -13.34
C LEU A 85 -0.28 -15.87 -14.62
N ASP A 86 1.00 -16.18 -14.81
CA ASP A 86 1.51 -16.93 -15.96
C ASP A 86 0.93 -18.35 -16.04
N ASN A 87 0.68 -18.97 -14.89
CA ASN A 87 0.00 -20.27 -14.79
C ASN A 87 -1.53 -20.19 -14.97
N GLY A 88 -2.07 -19.01 -15.30
CA GLY A 88 -3.48 -18.81 -15.63
C GLY A 88 -4.41 -18.69 -14.43
N HIS A 89 -3.89 -18.55 -13.20
CA HIS A 89 -4.72 -18.42 -11.99
C HIS A 89 -5.41 -17.06 -11.85
N GLY A 90 -5.08 -16.08 -12.70
CA GLY A 90 -5.78 -14.79 -12.81
C GLY A 90 -7.04 -14.82 -13.68
N ARG A 91 -7.42 -15.98 -14.25
CA ARG A 91 -8.60 -16.10 -15.14
C ARG A 91 -9.81 -16.61 -14.36
N THR A 92 -10.78 -15.73 -14.12
CA THR A 92 -12.07 -16.13 -13.53
C THR A 92 -12.87 -16.97 -14.54
N ARG A 93 -13.32 -18.17 -14.14
CA ARG A 93 -14.02 -19.13 -15.02
C ARG A 93 -15.33 -18.59 -15.59
N HIS A 94 -15.94 -17.60 -14.94
CA HIS A 94 -17.23 -17.05 -15.34
C HIS A 94 -17.17 -15.67 -15.98
N GLY A 95 -15.97 -15.12 -16.25
CA GLY A 95 -15.83 -13.79 -16.84
C GLY A 95 -16.69 -12.78 -16.09
N GLY A 96 -16.26 -12.38 -14.89
CA GLY A 96 -17.04 -11.49 -14.03
C GLY A 96 -17.61 -10.33 -14.84
N VAL A 97 -18.93 -10.12 -14.75
CA VAL A 97 -19.58 -8.99 -15.42
C VAL A 97 -18.95 -7.73 -14.84
N PRO A 98 -18.24 -6.91 -15.64
CA PRO A 98 -17.67 -5.68 -15.12
C PRO A 98 -18.82 -4.83 -14.56
N PRO A 99 -18.60 -4.15 -13.42
CA PRO A 99 -19.62 -3.29 -12.86
C PRO A 99 -20.02 -2.23 -13.92
N PRO A 100 -21.30 -1.85 -13.96
CA PRO A 100 -21.80 -0.86 -14.94
C PRO A 100 -21.10 0.49 -14.80
N GLU A 101 -20.58 0.80 -13.61
CA GLU A 101 -19.74 1.96 -13.35
C GLU A 101 -18.65 1.59 -12.35
N TRP A 102 -17.42 2.03 -12.61
CA TRP A 102 -16.31 1.92 -11.67
C TRP A 102 -16.33 3.13 -10.73
N LEU A 103 -16.23 2.89 -9.42
CA LEU A 103 -16.03 3.97 -8.46
C LEU A 103 -14.76 4.75 -8.82
N ARG A 104 -14.88 6.06 -9.06
CA ARG A 104 -13.73 6.93 -9.32
C ARG A 104 -12.97 7.15 -8.02
N LEU A 105 -11.75 6.63 -7.95
CA LEU A 105 -10.86 6.87 -6.82
C LEU A 105 -10.39 8.34 -6.83
N PRO A 106 -10.24 8.98 -5.65
CA PRO A 106 -9.70 10.33 -5.54
C PRO A 106 -8.29 10.40 -6.13
N SER A 107 -8.02 11.41 -6.96
CA SER A 107 -6.67 11.70 -7.46
C SER A 107 -5.86 12.56 -6.50
N ALA A 108 -6.52 13.16 -5.50
CA ALA A 108 -5.87 13.99 -4.49
C ALA A 108 -5.04 13.12 -3.52
N LEU A 109 -3.87 13.63 -3.13
CA LEU A 109 -3.03 12.97 -2.13
C LEU A 109 -3.77 12.90 -0.77
N PRO A 110 -3.67 11.80 0.00
CA PRO A 110 -4.51 11.62 1.18
C PRO A 110 -4.33 12.70 2.24
N GLY A 111 -3.11 13.20 2.45
CA GLY A 111 -2.81 14.28 3.40
C GLY A 111 -3.37 15.65 3.01
N SER A 112 -3.77 15.84 1.75
CA SER A 112 -4.50 17.04 1.31
C SER A 112 -6.00 16.97 1.64
N VAL A 113 -6.54 15.77 1.78
CA VAL A 113 -7.95 15.49 2.12
C VAL A 113 -8.13 15.31 3.64
N TYR A 114 -7.16 14.65 4.27
CA TYR A 114 -7.15 14.30 5.68
C TYR A 114 -6.04 15.08 6.40
N PRO A 115 -6.34 16.27 6.97
CA PRO A 115 -5.35 17.04 7.71
C PRO A 115 -4.82 16.28 8.93
N LEU A 116 -3.68 16.71 9.46
CA LEU A 116 -2.94 16.00 10.52
C LEU A 116 -3.80 15.65 11.75
N LEU A 117 -4.70 16.56 12.17
CA LEU A 117 -5.67 16.29 13.23
C LEU A 117 -6.55 15.09 12.89
N ARG A 118 -7.08 15.02 11.66
CA ARG A 118 -7.97 13.95 11.23
C ARG A 118 -7.24 12.61 11.16
N GLN A 119 -5.96 12.61 10.77
CA GLN A 119 -5.14 11.40 10.77
C GLN A 119 -5.00 10.82 12.19
N CYS A 120 -4.73 11.65 13.20
CA CYS A 120 -4.71 11.21 14.60
C CYS A 120 -6.07 10.67 15.06
N GLN A 121 -7.15 11.34 14.68
CA GLN A 121 -8.51 10.92 15.05
C GLN A 121 -8.90 9.57 14.45
N LEU A 122 -8.53 9.33 13.20
CA LEU A 122 -8.73 8.05 12.53
C LEU A 122 -7.88 6.95 13.17
N ALA A 123 -6.66 7.26 13.62
CA ALA A 123 -5.75 6.25 14.14
C ALA A 123 -5.95 5.89 15.61
N PHE A 124 -6.35 6.85 16.44
CA PHE A 124 -6.38 6.71 17.92
C PHE A 124 -7.67 7.22 18.58
N GLY A 125 -8.68 7.61 17.79
CA GLY A 125 -9.99 8.03 18.28
C GLY A 125 -10.21 9.55 18.31
N PRO A 126 -11.46 10.01 18.47
CA PRO A 126 -11.90 11.38 18.17
C PRO A 126 -11.22 12.48 18.99
N ASP A 127 -10.78 12.17 20.20
CA ASP A 127 -10.12 13.13 21.10
C ASP A 127 -8.60 13.23 20.85
N SER A 128 -8.06 12.38 19.98
CA SER A 128 -6.64 12.33 19.69
C SER A 128 -6.20 13.51 18.81
N ARG A 129 -5.05 14.09 19.15
CA ARG A 129 -4.44 15.26 18.50
C ARG A 129 -2.96 15.01 18.24
N HIS A 130 -2.36 15.76 17.34
CA HIS A 130 -0.92 15.67 17.09
C HIS A 130 -0.10 16.08 18.32
N CYS A 131 0.96 15.32 18.62
CA CYS A 131 1.82 15.52 19.79
C CYS A 131 2.94 16.56 19.64
N GLY A 132 3.04 17.23 18.49
CA GLY A 132 4.13 18.18 18.21
C GLY A 132 5.40 17.49 17.70
N ASP A 133 6.52 18.22 17.74
CA ASP A 133 7.77 17.87 17.04
C ASP A 133 8.65 16.85 17.80
N LEU A 134 8.09 15.69 18.15
CA LEU A 134 8.85 14.59 18.79
C LEU A 134 9.85 13.92 17.84
N GLN A 135 9.65 14.07 16.53
CA GLN A 135 10.45 13.53 15.43
C GLN A 135 10.46 14.54 14.28
N PRO A 136 11.38 14.41 13.30
CA PRO A 136 11.29 15.18 12.06
C PRO A 136 9.88 15.06 11.45
N PRO A 137 9.31 16.14 10.90
CA PRO A 137 8.02 16.09 10.23
C PRO A 137 7.95 14.97 9.19
N CYS A 138 6.76 14.40 8.99
CA CYS A 138 6.48 13.31 8.06
C CYS A 138 7.01 11.92 8.45
N ALA A 139 8.04 11.81 9.29
CA ALA A 139 8.70 10.52 9.58
C ALA A 139 7.80 9.53 10.35
N ALA A 140 7.04 10.02 11.33
CA ALA A 140 6.11 9.21 12.10
C ALA A 140 4.95 10.06 12.66
N LEU A 141 3.73 9.54 12.59
CA LEU A 141 2.56 10.16 13.19
C LEU A 141 2.50 9.85 14.69
N TRP A 142 2.68 10.90 15.51
CA TRP A 142 2.56 10.83 16.96
C TRP A 142 1.32 11.58 17.43
N CYS A 143 0.48 10.89 18.20
CA CYS A 143 -0.80 11.41 18.62
C CYS A 143 -1.05 11.23 20.11
N THR A 144 -1.86 12.12 20.68
CA THR A 144 -2.23 12.08 22.09
C THR A 144 -3.13 10.88 22.38
N GLY A 145 -3.00 10.33 23.57
CA GLY A 145 -3.84 9.25 24.08
C GLY A 145 -3.79 9.19 25.60
N HIS A 146 -4.43 8.17 26.16
CA HIS A 146 -4.40 7.90 27.59
C HIS A 146 -4.03 6.44 27.84
N VAL A 147 -3.03 6.21 28.69
CA VAL A 147 -2.66 4.87 29.17
C VAL A 147 -2.77 4.87 30.69
N GLY A 148 -3.65 4.05 31.24
CA GLY A 148 -3.93 4.04 32.68
C GLY A 148 -4.40 5.39 33.22
N GLY A 149 -5.16 6.16 32.42
CA GLY A 149 -5.65 7.49 32.78
C GLY A 149 -4.61 8.62 32.69
N ARG A 150 -3.37 8.34 32.30
CA ARG A 150 -2.32 9.35 32.12
C ARG A 150 -2.19 9.76 30.66
N PRO A 151 -2.05 11.05 30.34
CA PRO A 151 -1.83 11.51 28.98
C PRO A 151 -0.48 11.00 28.47
N VAL A 152 -0.47 10.45 27.27
CA VAL A 152 0.73 9.96 26.59
C VAL A 152 0.72 10.37 25.12
N CYS A 153 1.90 10.33 24.51
CA CYS A 153 2.04 10.35 23.06
C CYS A 153 2.31 8.93 22.59
N GLN A 154 1.52 8.48 21.63
CA GLN A 154 1.56 7.13 21.06
C GLN A 154 1.69 7.20 19.54
N THR A 155 2.22 6.14 18.95
CA THR A 155 2.44 6.03 17.50
C THR A 155 2.25 4.59 17.05
N LYS A 156 1.86 4.41 15.78
CA LYS A 156 1.87 3.12 15.08
C LYS A 156 3.07 3.00 14.12
N HIS A 157 4.04 3.92 14.22
CA HIS A 157 5.25 3.95 13.40
C HIS A 157 5.02 4.10 11.88
N PHE A 158 3.87 4.65 11.47
CA PHE A 158 3.63 5.05 10.09
C PHE A 158 3.89 6.55 9.90
N PRO A 159 4.39 6.96 8.71
CA PRO A 159 4.60 8.36 8.39
C PRO A 159 3.26 9.12 8.35
N TRP A 160 3.34 10.45 8.28
CA TRP A 160 2.15 11.24 7.96
C TRP A 160 1.75 10.95 6.52
N ALA A 161 0.45 11.05 6.21
CA ALA A 161 -0.02 10.77 4.87
C ALA A 161 0.62 11.71 3.82
N ASP A 162 0.94 11.18 2.65
CA ASP A 162 1.47 11.98 1.54
C ASP A 162 0.53 13.14 1.21
N GLY A 163 1.08 14.32 0.94
CA GLY A 163 0.36 15.57 0.76
C GLY A 163 0.07 16.36 2.05
N THR A 164 0.39 15.84 3.23
CA THR A 164 0.18 16.57 4.50
C THR A 164 1.12 17.78 4.59
N PRO A 165 0.62 19.01 4.86
CA PRO A 165 1.50 20.17 5.05
C PRO A 165 2.45 19.97 6.24
N CYS A 166 3.76 20.16 6.02
CA CYS A 166 4.79 19.94 7.04
C CYS A 166 5.62 21.18 7.35
N ALA A 167 5.71 22.13 6.42
CA ALA A 167 6.32 23.45 6.60
C ALA A 167 5.73 24.43 5.57
N PRO A 168 5.94 25.76 5.71
CA PRO A 168 5.49 26.72 4.70
C PRO A 168 6.02 26.37 3.31
N GLY A 169 5.11 26.10 2.36
CA GLY A 169 5.47 25.71 0.99
C GLY A 169 5.97 24.26 0.83
N SER A 170 5.83 23.41 1.85
CA SER A 170 6.29 22.01 1.84
C SER A 170 5.21 21.04 2.29
N VAL A 171 5.25 19.84 1.75
CA VAL A 171 4.33 18.73 2.08
C VAL A 171 5.10 17.44 2.33
N CYS A 172 4.47 16.50 3.03
CA CYS A 172 4.98 15.16 3.20
C CYS A 172 4.88 14.40 1.89
N MET A 173 5.96 13.76 1.47
CA MET A 173 5.98 12.74 0.43
C MET A 173 6.94 11.66 0.87
N GLU A 174 6.52 10.40 0.82
CA GLU A 174 7.44 9.29 1.04
C GLU A 174 8.10 9.35 2.44
N GLY A 175 7.36 9.84 3.43
CA GLY A 175 7.84 10.04 4.80
C GLY A 175 8.82 11.21 4.99
N LEU A 176 9.05 12.03 3.97
CA LEU A 176 9.96 13.18 3.99
C LEU A 176 9.19 14.50 3.77
N CYS A 177 9.61 15.57 4.46
CA CYS A 177 9.09 16.91 4.21
C CYS A 177 9.81 17.53 3.02
N VAL A 178 9.12 17.68 1.89
CA VAL A 178 9.68 18.17 0.63
C VAL A 178 8.95 19.43 0.16
N GLY A 179 9.67 20.33 -0.53
CA GLY A 179 9.05 21.53 -1.11
C GLY A 179 7.98 21.16 -2.15
N ALA A 180 6.84 21.83 -2.14
CA ALA A 180 5.69 21.50 -2.98
C ALA A 180 6.03 21.48 -4.49
N GLY A 181 6.98 22.31 -4.93
CA GLY A 181 7.46 22.32 -6.32
C GLY A 181 8.22 21.04 -6.74
N ARG A 182 8.69 20.22 -5.79
CA ARG A 182 9.32 18.91 -6.06
C ARG A 182 8.32 17.76 -6.16
N VAL A 183 7.05 17.99 -5.83
CA VAL A 183 5.97 16.99 -5.85
C VAL A 183 5.37 16.88 -7.26
N GLN A 184 6.18 17.08 -8.31
CA GLN A 184 5.70 17.11 -9.69
C GLN A 184 5.04 15.77 -10.05
N GLU A 185 3.71 15.83 -10.06
CA GLU A 185 2.71 15.01 -10.73
C GLU A 185 3.07 13.53 -10.94
N LEU A 186 2.95 12.74 -9.87
CA LEU A 186 2.54 11.34 -10.00
C LEU A 186 1.06 11.29 -10.45
N THR A 187 0.76 11.85 -11.62
CA THR A 187 -0.44 11.42 -12.35
C THR A 187 -0.20 9.97 -12.72
N VAL A 188 -0.87 9.07 -12.00
CA VAL A 188 -1.11 7.72 -12.50
C VAL A 188 -1.76 7.92 -13.86
N SER A 189 -1.00 7.68 -14.93
CA SER A 189 -1.53 7.70 -16.28
C SER A 189 -2.69 6.70 -16.32
N PRO A 190 -3.88 7.06 -16.84
CA PRO A 190 -5.03 6.15 -16.90
C PRO A 190 -4.81 4.89 -17.76
N GLY A 191 -3.60 4.68 -18.31
CA GLY A 191 -3.29 3.69 -19.33
C GLY A 191 -2.48 2.47 -18.88
N ALA A 192 -2.11 2.31 -17.61
CA ALA A 192 -1.38 1.11 -17.15
C ALA A 192 -2.28 -0.10 -16.86
N GLY A 193 -3.59 0.01 -17.12
CA GLY A 193 -4.48 -1.14 -17.29
C GLY A 193 -4.28 -1.70 -18.70
N GLY A 194 -3.21 -2.46 -18.91
CA GLY A 194 -3.03 -3.25 -20.11
C GLY A 194 -4.19 -4.23 -20.23
N MET A 195 -5.20 -3.87 -21.02
CA MET A 195 -6.17 -4.81 -21.53
C MET A 195 -5.37 -5.90 -22.25
N VAL A 196 -5.38 -7.12 -21.71
CA VAL A 196 -5.00 -8.31 -22.46
C VAL A 196 -6.13 -8.56 -23.47
N GLY A 197 -6.16 -7.72 -24.51
CA GLY A 197 -6.97 -7.92 -25.68
C GLY A 197 -6.34 -9.03 -26.50
N GLY A 198 -7.09 -10.12 -26.69
CA GLY A 198 -6.71 -11.21 -27.58
C GLY A 198 -6.51 -10.68 -29.00
N GLY A 199 -5.26 -10.57 -29.43
CA GLY A 199 -4.86 -10.35 -30.82
C GLY A 199 -3.91 -11.46 -31.21
N GLY A 200 -4.31 -12.27 -32.18
CA GLY A 200 -3.55 -13.43 -32.66
C GLY A 200 -2.15 -13.04 -33.15
N VAL A 201 -1.15 -13.77 -32.66
CA VAL A 201 0.23 -13.67 -33.13
C VAL A 201 0.34 -14.47 -34.43
N HIS A 202 0.50 -13.78 -35.56
CA HIS A 202 1.09 -14.37 -36.76
C HIS A 202 2.62 -14.15 -36.70
N PRO A 203 3.45 -15.17 -36.95
CA PRO A 203 4.90 -15.02 -36.94
C PRO A 203 5.38 -14.28 -38.20
N PRO A 204 6.45 -13.45 -38.11
CA PRO A 204 7.02 -12.81 -39.28
C PRO A 204 7.81 -13.82 -40.12
N ALA A 205 7.61 -13.76 -41.43
CA ALA A 205 8.41 -14.48 -42.42
C ALA A 205 9.82 -13.88 -42.49
N LEU A 206 10.80 -14.76 -42.58
CA LEU A 206 12.20 -14.46 -42.91
C LEU A 206 12.30 -13.87 -44.33
N VAL A 207 13.05 -12.78 -44.45
CA VAL A 207 13.79 -12.41 -45.67
C VAL A 207 15.21 -12.08 -45.25
#